data_AF-A0A183KKY6-F1
#
_entry.id   AF-A0A183KKY6-F1
#
_cell.length_a   1.000
_cell.length_b   1.000
_cell.length_c   1.000
_cell.angle_alpha   90.00
_cell.angle_beta   90.00
_cell.angle_gamma   90.00
#
_symmetry.space_group_name_H-M   'P 1'
#
loop_
_entity.id
_entity.type
_entity.pdbx_description
1 polymer ?
#
loop_
_entity_poly.entity_id
_entity_poly.type
_entity_poly.pdbx_seq_one_letter_code
_entity_poly.pdbx_strand_id
1 'polypeptide(L)'
;MYSDDTQMSLAILRSLKAKNSFDAEHLAKEFTTDYFENGLHRCYGGSIGRVFSSLRMANYKDPYAHAADLFNGTGSYGNGGAMRIAPAALYGLRYPKREFEKIVIDITRLTHTNPLAICGALIQAYAIQLIFSLIHDHIQLDYVAFIDNLLKRLERTEYFVDFKQPNWLEALDAYKEKLQIVKYLLIDDKQPSVTNIVHQLGSKARTYLLIQFGDFFSVRPIHLEHIFLISSLDECWFILCYNTLFLVVSGQRTLNTLRR
;
A
#
# COMPACT_ATOMS: atom_id res chain seq x y z
N MET A 1 1.21 5.33 19.04
CA MET A 1 2.49 5.62 18.29
C MET A 1 2.36 5.05 16.87
N TYR A 2 3.19 5.34 15.86
CA TYR A 2 3.04 4.70 14.52
C TYR A 2 4.24 3.84 14.10
N SER A 3 4.04 2.86 13.21
CA SER A 3 5.08 2.01 12.62
C SER A 3 5.68 2.58 11.33
N ASP A 4 6.60 1.85 10.72
CA ASP A 4 7.21 2.15 9.43
C ASP A 4 6.19 2.31 8.30
N ASP A 5 5.07 1.58 8.31
CA ASP A 5 3.97 1.73 7.34
C ASP A 5 3.53 3.19 7.20
N THR A 6 3.23 3.83 8.33
CA THR A 6 2.81 5.24 8.38
C THR A 6 3.97 6.16 8.03
N GLN A 7 5.17 5.89 8.55
CA GLN A 7 6.33 6.76 8.32
C GLN A 7 6.65 6.86 6.83
N MET A 8 6.71 5.72 6.15
CA MET A 8 7.01 5.67 4.72
C MET A 8 5.86 6.23 3.87
N SER A 9 4.60 6.07 4.29
CA SER A 9 3.46 6.73 3.63
C SER A 9 3.58 8.25 3.69
N LEU A 10 3.92 8.81 4.86
CA LEU A 10 4.11 10.26 5.03
C LEU A 10 5.28 10.77 4.18
N ALA A 11 6.38 10.03 4.06
CA ALA A 11 7.50 10.38 3.19
C ALA A 11 7.09 10.47 1.71
N ILE A 12 6.25 9.54 1.22
CA ILE A 12 5.69 9.61 -0.14
C ILE A 12 4.88 10.89 -0.32
N LEU A 13 3.98 11.19 0.63
CA LEU A 13 3.15 12.39 0.56
C LEU A 13 4.01 13.67 0.55
N ARG A 14 5.02 13.76 1.43
CA ARG A 14 5.95 14.91 1.48
C ARG A 14 6.70 15.07 0.17
N SER A 15 7.24 13.98 -0.39
CA SER A 15 7.98 14.04 -1.65
C SER A 15 7.10 14.50 -2.82
N LEU A 16 5.93 13.88 -3.00
CA LEU A 16 4.99 14.24 -4.06
C LEU A 16 4.52 15.70 -3.93
N LYS A 17 4.27 16.18 -2.71
CA LYS A 17 3.90 17.58 -2.44
C LYS A 17 5.05 18.54 -2.76
N ALA A 18 6.26 18.24 -2.31
CA ALA A 18 7.43 19.11 -2.48
C ALA A 18 7.85 19.25 -3.95
N LYS A 19 7.69 18.18 -4.73
CA LYS A 19 8.14 18.11 -6.13
C LYS A 19 7.04 18.35 -7.15
N ASN A 20 5.78 18.29 -6.73
CA ASN A 20 4.60 18.33 -7.61
C ASN A 20 4.68 17.30 -8.75
N SER A 21 5.42 16.22 -8.53
CA SER A 21 5.68 15.10 -9.43
C SER A 21 6.36 13.99 -8.63
N PHE A 22 6.51 12.81 -9.23
CA PHE A 22 7.36 11.78 -8.67
C PHE A 22 8.83 12.07 -8.96
N ASP A 23 9.63 12.17 -7.91
CA ASP A 23 11.08 12.34 -7.95
C ASP A 23 11.70 11.24 -7.08
N ALA A 24 12.38 10.29 -7.74
CA ALA A 24 12.88 9.08 -7.10
C ALA A 24 14.01 9.37 -6.10
N GLU A 25 14.93 10.27 -6.45
CA GLU A 25 16.05 10.65 -5.59
C GLU A 25 15.53 11.39 -4.35
N HIS A 26 14.58 12.30 -4.54
CA HIS A 26 13.97 13.02 -3.43
C HIS A 26 13.20 12.10 -2.49
N LEU A 27 12.41 11.16 -3.03
CA LEU A 27 11.70 10.19 -2.19
C LEU A 27 12.68 9.25 -1.46
N ALA A 28 13.74 8.79 -2.13
CA ALA A 28 14.79 8.00 -1.49
C ALA A 28 15.42 8.77 -0.32
N LYS A 29 15.68 10.07 -0.51
CA LYS A 29 16.19 10.94 0.56
C LYS A 29 15.20 11.02 1.72
N GLU A 30 13.93 11.30 1.47
CA GLU A 30 12.87 11.33 2.49
C GLU A 30 12.80 10.02 3.30
N PHE A 31 12.84 8.86 2.64
CA PHE A 31 12.86 7.56 3.33
C PHE A 31 14.09 7.39 4.23
N THR A 32 15.28 7.69 3.71
CA THR A 32 16.50 7.53 4.49
C THR A 32 16.57 8.50 5.67
N THR A 33 16.19 9.77 5.49
CA THR A 33 16.15 10.76 6.56
C THR A 33 15.22 10.31 7.69
N ASP A 34 13.99 9.92 7.36
CA ASP A 34 13.02 9.43 8.35
C ASP A 34 13.54 8.21 9.12
N TYR A 35 14.18 7.26 8.42
CA TYR A 35 14.72 6.06 9.02
C TYR A 35 15.87 6.35 9.99
N PHE A 36 16.87 7.15 9.57
CA PHE A 36 18.05 7.40 10.38
C PHE A 36 17.79 8.37 11.55
N GLU A 37 16.86 9.31 11.40
CA GLU A 37 16.55 10.26 12.46
C GLU A 37 15.53 9.72 13.47
N ASN A 38 14.53 8.97 13.00
CA ASN A 38 13.35 8.62 13.81
C ASN A 38 12.89 7.15 13.67
N GLY A 39 13.68 6.29 13.03
CA GLY A 39 13.25 4.93 12.66
C GLY A 39 13.46 3.85 13.71
N LEU A 40 14.25 4.09 14.76
CA LEU A 40 14.64 3.05 15.75
C LEU A 40 13.43 2.38 16.42
N HIS A 41 12.34 3.12 16.64
CA HIS A 41 11.13 2.64 17.32
C HIS A 41 9.98 2.32 16.36
N ARG A 42 10.27 2.18 15.06
CA ARG A 42 9.24 2.10 14.00
C ARG A 42 9.10 0.71 13.41
N CYS A 43 9.79 -0.30 13.94
CA CYS A 43 9.66 -1.71 13.57
C CYS A 43 9.94 -2.03 12.09
N TYR A 44 10.79 -1.23 11.44
CA TYR A 44 11.28 -1.50 10.09
C TYR A 44 11.80 -2.94 9.89
N GLY A 45 11.48 -3.52 8.73
CA GLY A 45 12.01 -4.83 8.33
C GLY A 45 13.55 -4.86 8.31
N GLY A 46 14.14 -5.96 8.80
CA GLY A 46 15.58 -6.05 9.08
C GLY A 46 16.51 -5.84 7.87
N SER A 47 16.02 -5.98 6.63
CA SER A 47 16.81 -5.75 5.41
C SER A 47 16.89 -4.27 5.00
N ILE A 48 15.96 -3.42 5.46
CA ILE A 48 15.80 -2.07 4.91
C ILE A 48 16.97 -1.15 5.26
N GLY A 49 17.58 -1.33 6.44
CA GLY A 49 18.70 -0.51 6.89
C GLY A 49 19.90 -0.59 5.94
N ARG A 50 20.12 -1.76 5.30
CA ARG A 50 21.16 -1.93 4.26
C ARG A 50 20.85 -1.10 3.02
N VAL A 51 19.61 -1.15 2.51
CA VAL A 51 19.17 -0.36 1.33
C VAL A 51 19.38 1.13 1.59
N PHE A 52 18.90 1.62 2.74
CA PHE A 52 18.99 3.03 3.10
C PHE A 52 20.44 3.50 3.33
N SER A 53 21.30 2.64 3.88
CA SER A 53 22.72 2.95 4.01
C SER A 53 23.39 3.05 2.63
N SER A 54 23.12 2.12 1.73
CA SER A 54 23.67 2.14 0.37
C SER A 54 23.20 3.38 -0.42
N LEU A 55 21.91 3.74 -0.32
CA LEU A 55 21.39 4.96 -0.95
C LEU A 55 22.13 6.22 -0.48
N ARG A 56 22.41 6.35 0.82
CA ARG A 56 23.22 7.46 1.35
C ARG A 56 24.65 7.43 0.83
N MET A 57 25.28 6.27 0.79
CA MET A 57 26.66 6.11 0.30
C MET A 57 26.79 6.45 -1.20
N ALA A 58 25.78 6.11 -2.00
CA ALA A 58 25.72 6.43 -3.43
C ALA A 58 25.28 7.88 -3.71
N ASN A 59 25.07 8.70 -2.67
CA ASN A 59 24.49 10.04 -2.78
C ASN A 59 23.20 10.06 -3.61
N TYR A 60 22.36 9.03 -3.40
CA TYR A 60 21.06 8.82 -4.05
C TYR A 60 21.06 8.68 -5.57
N LYS A 61 22.24 8.58 -6.21
CA LYS A 61 22.34 8.28 -7.64
C LYS A 61 21.88 6.87 -7.93
N ASP A 62 21.11 6.70 -9.00
CA ASP A 62 20.47 5.43 -9.39
C ASP A 62 19.78 4.73 -8.20
N PRO A 63 18.70 5.31 -7.66
CA PRO A 63 18.12 4.89 -6.39
C PRO A 63 17.45 3.51 -6.42
N TYR A 64 17.51 2.80 -7.55
CA TYR A 64 16.93 1.47 -7.74
C TYR A 64 17.96 0.33 -7.64
N ALA A 65 19.25 0.60 -7.88
CA ALA A 65 20.28 -0.43 -7.99
C ALA A 65 20.36 -1.32 -6.74
N HIS A 66 20.42 -0.71 -5.56
CA HIS A 66 20.66 -1.43 -4.31
C HIS A 66 19.50 -2.32 -3.85
N ALA A 67 18.26 -1.95 -4.19
CA ALA A 67 17.10 -2.78 -3.87
C ALA A 67 17.08 -4.06 -4.73
N ALA A 68 17.59 -3.97 -5.97
CA ALA A 68 17.71 -5.10 -6.88
C ALA A 68 18.72 -6.15 -6.38
N ASP A 69 19.83 -5.71 -5.77
CA ASP A 69 20.89 -6.60 -5.29
C ASP A 69 20.53 -7.43 -4.05
N LEU A 70 19.46 -7.08 -3.34
CA LEU A 70 19.02 -7.82 -2.15
C LEU A 70 18.63 -9.27 -2.50
N PHE A 71 18.81 -10.17 -1.52
CA PHE A 71 18.40 -11.58 -1.62
C PHE A 71 18.94 -12.28 -2.87
N ASN A 72 20.26 -12.19 -3.08
CA ASN A 72 20.96 -12.78 -4.22
C ASN A 72 20.42 -12.28 -5.58
N GLY A 73 20.08 -10.99 -5.67
CA GLY A 73 19.56 -10.38 -6.90
C GLY A 73 18.06 -10.58 -7.15
N THR A 74 17.33 -11.26 -6.25
CA THR A 74 15.89 -11.49 -6.41
C THR A 74 15.02 -10.34 -5.90
N GLY A 75 15.60 -9.43 -5.11
CA GLY A 75 14.87 -8.35 -4.44
C GLY A 75 14.00 -8.83 -3.27
N SER A 76 13.53 -7.89 -2.46
CA SER A 76 12.59 -8.22 -1.38
C SER A 76 11.18 -8.47 -1.92
N TYR A 77 10.58 -9.63 -1.59
CA TYR A 77 9.17 -9.95 -1.83
C TYR A 77 8.23 -9.45 -0.72
N GLY A 78 8.76 -8.74 0.28
CA GLY A 78 7.98 -8.24 1.41
C GLY A 78 6.85 -7.27 1.00
N ASN A 79 5.95 -7.00 1.93
CA ASN A 79 4.81 -6.10 1.71
C ASN A 79 5.15 -4.61 1.82
N GLY A 80 6.41 -4.25 2.06
CA GLY A 80 6.83 -2.88 2.39
C GLY A 80 6.60 -1.87 1.27
N GLY A 81 6.43 -2.32 0.02
CA GLY A 81 5.93 -1.49 -1.08
C GLY A 81 4.44 -1.21 -0.99
N ALA A 82 3.64 -2.26 -0.76
CA ALA A 82 2.18 -2.17 -0.70
C ALA A 82 1.68 -1.40 0.54
N MET A 83 2.28 -1.62 1.72
CA MET A 83 1.83 -1.01 2.98
C MET A 83 1.84 0.53 2.97
N ARG A 84 2.64 1.13 2.07
CA ARG A 84 2.85 2.57 2.00
C ARG A 84 2.25 3.26 0.77
N ILE A 85 1.58 2.51 -0.11
CA ILE A 85 1.29 2.99 -1.47
C ILE A 85 0.09 3.93 -1.57
N ALA A 86 -0.72 4.04 -0.51
CA ALA A 86 -1.98 4.78 -0.56
C ALA A 86 -1.86 6.25 -1.02
N PRO A 87 -0.87 7.04 -0.56
CA PRO A 87 -0.71 8.42 -1.05
C PRO A 87 -0.40 8.48 -2.55
N ALA A 88 0.38 7.52 -3.08
CA ALA A 88 0.66 7.43 -4.51
C ALA A 88 -0.58 7.04 -5.32
N ALA A 89 -1.42 6.14 -4.78
CA ALA A 89 -2.67 5.74 -5.42
C ALA A 89 -3.65 6.91 -5.58
N LEU A 90 -3.80 7.71 -4.53
CA LEU A 90 -4.63 8.93 -4.54
C LEU A 90 -4.03 10.03 -5.42
N TYR A 91 -2.72 10.26 -5.32
CA TYR A 91 -2.01 11.22 -6.19
C TYR A 91 -2.17 10.83 -7.67
N GLY A 92 -2.13 9.53 -7.94
CA GLY A 92 -2.31 8.88 -9.24
C GLY A 92 -3.64 9.13 -9.93
N LEU A 93 -4.69 9.54 -9.21
CA LEU A 93 -6.02 9.81 -9.79
C LEU A 93 -5.99 10.91 -10.87
N ARG A 94 -4.97 11.78 -10.87
CA ARG A 94 -4.78 12.84 -11.87
C ARG A 94 -4.09 12.36 -13.16
N TYR A 95 -3.64 11.11 -13.22
CA TYR A 95 -2.82 10.60 -14.31
C TYR A 95 -3.51 9.48 -15.10
N PRO A 96 -3.21 9.35 -16.40
CA PRO A 96 -3.59 8.17 -17.16
C PRO A 96 -3.01 6.88 -16.56
N LYS A 97 -3.67 5.75 -16.85
CA LYS A 97 -3.31 4.40 -16.36
C LYS A 97 -1.79 4.14 -16.34
N ARG A 98 -1.13 4.34 -17.48
CA ARG A 98 0.31 4.03 -17.64
C ARG A 98 1.21 4.84 -16.71
N GLU A 99 0.92 6.13 -16.53
CA GLU A 99 1.73 7.01 -15.68
C GLU A 99 1.47 6.74 -14.19
N PHE A 100 0.22 6.47 -13.83
CA PHE A 100 -0.12 6.00 -12.48
C PHE A 100 0.60 4.68 -12.11
N GLU A 101 0.58 3.70 -13.01
CA GLU A 101 1.27 2.41 -12.81
C GLU A 101 2.78 2.61 -12.67
N LYS A 102 3.37 3.49 -13.50
CA LYS A 102 4.78 3.87 -13.41
C LYS A 102 5.14 4.45 -12.03
N ILE A 103 4.34 5.40 -11.52
CA ILE A 103 4.57 6.00 -10.19
C ILE A 103 4.54 4.92 -9.09
N VAL A 104 3.53 4.04 -9.10
CA VAL A 104 3.38 2.98 -8.10
C VAL A 104 4.58 2.02 -8.12
N ILE A 105 4.97 1.59 -9.31
CA ILE A 105 6.06 0.64 -9.52
C ILE A 105 7.39 1.27 -9.09
N ASP A 106 7.68 2.50 -9.50
CA ASP A 106 8.95 3.15 -9.18
C ASP A 106 9.08 3.46 -7.68
N ILE A 107 8.01 3.91 -7.02
CA ILE A 107 8.00 4.07 -5.55
C ILE A 107 8.29 2.75 -4.83
N THR A 108 7.76 1.64 -5.35
CA THR A 108 7.95 0.31 -4.77
C THR A 108 9.40 -0.16 -4.94
N ARG A 109 9.93 -0.02 -6.16
CA ARG A 109 11.28 -0.43 -6.58
C ARG A 109 12.41 0.22 -5.80
N LEU A 110 12.19 1.37 -5.18
CA LEU A 110 13.16 1.99 -4.26
C LEU A 110 13.59 1.06 -3.11
N THR A 111 12.80 0.03 -2.80
CA THR A 111 13.09 -0.90 -1.69
C THR A 111 12.72 -2.36 -1.99
N HIS A 112 11.81 -2.60 -2.93
CA HIS A 112 11.28 -3.91 -3.26
C HIS A 112 11.19 -4.04 -4.78
N THR A 113 12.09 -4.83 -5.37
CA THR A 113 12.15 -5.07 -6.82
C THR A 113 11.59 -6.42 -7.23
N ASN A 114 11.24 -7.28 -6.27
CA ASN A 114 10.71 -8.61 -6.55
C ASN A 114 9.32 -8.52 -7.20
N PRO A 115 9.02 -9.35 -8.22
CA PRO A 115 7.70 -9.40 -8.86
C PRO A 115 6.52 -9.49 -7.90
N LEU A 116 6.61 -10.31 -6.84
CA LEU A 116 5.54 -10.44 -5.84
C LEU A 116 5.26 -9.12 -5.13
N ALA A 117 6.28 -8.40 -4.71
CA ALA A 117 6.11 -7.12 -4.01
C ALA A 117 5.52 -6.05 -4.93
N ILE A 118 5.94 -6.02 -6.20
CA ILE A 118 5.43 -5.06 -7.20
C ILE A 118 3.97 -5.36 -7.53
N CYS A 119 3.62 -6.62 -7.80
CA CYS A 119 2.22 -7.04 -8.02
C CYS A 119 1.34 -6.69 -6.81
N GLY A 120 1.85 -6.90 -5.58
CA GLY A 120 1.13 -6.54 -4.35
C GLY A 120 0.88 -5.04 -4.21
N ALA A 121 1.87 -4.20 -4.52
CA ALA A 121 1.71 -2.75 -4.48
C ALA A 121 0.72 -2.25 -5.55
N LEU A 122 0.75 -2.85 -6.75
CA LEU A 122 -0.20 -2.55 -7.82
C LEU A 122 -1.63 -2.93 -7.43
N ILE A 123 -1.86 -4.16 -6.95
CA ILE A 123 -3.18 -4.61 -6.48
C ILE A 123 -3.72 -3.67 -5.40
N GLN A 124 -2.90 -3.31 -4.40
CA GLN A 124 -3.29 -2.38 -3.36
C GLN A 124 -3.66 -0.99 -3.93
N ALA A 125 -2.85 -0.45 -4.84
CA ALA A 125 -3.11 0.85 -5.45
C ALA A 125 -4.35 0.84 -6.37
N TYR A 126 -4.58 -0.24 -7.12
CA TYR A 126 -5.78 -0.44 -7.92
C TYR A 126 -7.03 -0.52 -7.05
N ALA A 127 -6.97 -1.24 -5.92
CA ALA A 127 -8.08 -1.33 -4.98
C ALA A 127 -8.47 0.06 -4.47
N ILE A 128 -7.49 0.88 -4.07
CA ILE A 128 -7.75 2.25 -3.62
C ILE A 128 -8.41 3.10 -4.71
N GLN A 129 -7.91 3.06 -5.96
CA GLN A 129 -8.52 3.82 -7.06
C GLN A 129 -9.94 3.35 -7.40
N LEU A 130 -10.18 2.03 -7.42
CA LEU A 130 -11.50 1.47 -7.71
C LEU A 130 -12.50 1.84 -6.61
N ILE A 131 -12.13 1.71 -5.33
CA ILE A 131 -12.97 2.14 -4.20
C ILE A 131 -13.30 3.62 -4.30
N PHE A 132 -12.30 4.45 -4.61
CA PHE A 132 -12.51 5.89 -4.76
C PHE A 132 -13.52 6.21 -5.86
N SER A 133 -13.43 5.53 -7.02
CA SER A 133 -14.42 5.67 -8.10
C SER A 133 -15.81 5.20 -7.67
N LEU A 134 -15.92 4.02 -7.06
CA LEU A 134 -17.21 3.48 -6.60
C LEU A 134 -17.91 4.43 -5.62
N ILE A 135 -17.15 5.03 -4.70
CA ILE A 135 -17.71 5.96 -3.73
C ILE A 135 -18.11 7.29 -4.40
N HIS A 136 -17.27 7.82 -5.29
CA HIS A 136 -17.57 9.04 -6.04
C HIS A 136 -18.84 8.91 -6.88
N ASP A 137 -19.02 7.75 -7.51
CA ASP A 137 -20.15 7.46 -8.40
C ASP A 137 -21.36 6.87 -7.66
N HIS A 138 -21.30 6.75 -6.33
CA HIS A 138 -22.32 6.12 -5.48
C HIS A 138 -22.72 4.70 -5.90
N ILE A 139 -21.77 3.93 -6.43
CA ILE A 139 -21.97 2.56 -6.91
C ILE A 139 -21.78 1.59 -5.74
N GLN A 140 -22.75 0.69 -5.56
CA GLN A 140 -22.63 -0.39 -4.58
C GLN A 140 -21.51 -1.36 -4.97
N LEU A 141 -20.73 -1.79 -3.99
CA LEU A 141 -19.63 -2.73 -4.20
C LEU A 141 -20.16 -4.13 -4.55
N ASP A 142 -19.85 -4.57 -5.76
CA ASP A 142 -19.86 -5.99 -6.14
C ASP A 142 -18.46 -6.56 -5.89
N TYR A 143 -18.32 -7.41 -4.87
CA TYR A 143 -17.04 -7.98 -4.48
C TYR A 143 -16.39 -8.84 -5.57
N VAL A 144 -17.20 -9.56 -6.35
CA VAL A 144 -16.73 -10.45 -7.42
C VAL A 144 -16.19 -9.61 -8.57
N ALA A 145 -17.00 -8.65 -9.03
CA ALA A 145 -16.58 -7.75 -10.09
C ALA A 145 -15.39 -6.88 -9.67
N PHE A 146 -15.32 -6.47 -8.39
CA PHE A 146 -14.18 -5.72 -7.85
C PHE A 146 -12.88 -6.52 -7.96
N ILE A 147 -12.87 -7.77 -7.48
CA ILE A 147 -11.67 -8.63 -7.55
C ILE A 147 -11.28 -8.94 -8.99
N ASP A 148 -12.25 -9.22 -9.87
CA ASP A 148 -11.97 -9.48 -11.29
C ASP A 148 -11.38 -8.25 -11.98
N ASN A 149 -11.84 -7.03 -11.61
CA ASN A 149 -11.24 -5.80 -12.11
C ASN A 149 -9.80 -5.60 -11.60
N LEU A 150 -9.49 -5.95 -10.34
CA LEU A 150 -8.11 -5.90 -9.84
C LEU A 150 -7.17 -6.79 -10.65
N LEU A 151 -7.57 -8.05 -10.86
CA LEU A 151 -6.79 -9.01 -11.63
C LEU A 151 -6.61 -8.56 -13.08
N LYS A 152 -7.70 -8.12 -13.73
CA LYS A 152 -7.67 -7.62 -15.10
C LYS A 152 -6.76 -6.39 -15.25
N ARG A 153 -6.72 -5.50 -14.26
CA ARG A 153 -5.78 -4.37 -14.26
C ARG A 153 -4.34 -4.83 -14.10
N LEU A 154 -4.08 -5.78 -13.19
CA LEU A 154 -2.76 -6.35 -12.99
C LEU A 154 -2.23 -6.99 -14.28
N GLU A 155 -3.00 -7.89 -14.91
CA GLU A 155 -2.64 -8.57 -16.16
C GLU A 155 -2.30 -7.63 -17.32
N ARG A 156 -2.89 -6.42 -17.33
CA ARG A 156 -2.68 -5.39 -18.37
C ARG A 156 -1.57 -4.40 -18.02
N THR A 157 -0.80 -4.65 -16.97
CA THR A 157 0.33 -3.80 -16.59
C THR A 157 1.52 -4.13 -17.48
N GLU A 158 2.08 -3.11 -18.15
CA GLU A 158 3.18 -3.31 -19.11
C GLU A 158 4.47 -2.58 -18.70
N TYR A 159 4.39 -1.58 -17.83
CA TYR A 159 5.57 -0.84 -17.41
C TYR A 159 6.40 -1.68 -16.45
N PHE A 160 7.68 -1.96 -16.78
CA PHE A 160 8.64 -2.73 -15.96
C PHE A 160 8.25 -4.20 -15.69
N VAL A 161 7.04 -4.62 -16.07
CA VAL A 161 6.48 -5.94 -15.86
C VAL A 161 6.45 -6.70 -17.19
N ASP A 162 6.86 -7.97 -17.18
CA ASP A 162 6.75 -8.87 -18.35
C ASP A 162 6.24 -10.24 -17.90
N PHE A 163 4.92 -10.45 -17.96
CA PHE A 163 4.27 -11.71 -17.60
C PHE A 163 4.57 -12.88 -18.54
N LYS A 164 5.43 -12.70 -19.56
CA LYS A 164 6.00 -13.81 -20.33
C LYS A 164 7.24 -14.42 -19.66
N GLN A 165 7.87 -13.69 -18.74
CA GLN A 165 9.00 -14.19 -17.98
C GLN A 165 8.52 -15.05 -16.80
N PRO A 166 9.20 -16.17 -16.48
CA PRO A 166 8.75 -17.12 -15.46
C PRO A 166 8.48 -16.47 -14.09
N ASN A 167 9.37 -15.61 -13.61
CA ASN A 167 9.25 -14.98 -12.29
C ASN A 167 8.04 -14.03 -12.16
N TRP A 168 7.69 -13.33 -13.23
CA TRP A 168 6.52 -12.46 -13.27
C TRP A 168 5.23 -13.26 -13.42
N LEU A 169 5.26 -14.32 -14.24
CA LEU A 169 4.12 -15.23 -14.40
C LEU A 169 3.78 -15.93 -13.06
N GLU A 170 4.79 -16.46 -12.37
CA GLU A 170 4.64 -17.05 -11.03
C GLU A 170 4.04 -16.06 -10.03
N ALA A 171 4.47 -14.80 -10.06
CA ALA A 171 3.91 -13.77 -9.18
C ALA A 171 2.45 -13.46 -9.52
N LEU A 172 2.10 -13.35 -10.81
CA LEU A 172 0.73 -13.16 -11.26
C LEU A 172 -0.17 -14.31 -10.82
N ASP A 173 0.29 -15.55 -11.02
CA ASP A 173 -0.47 -16.75 -10.67
C ASP A 173 -0.68 -16.86 -9.16
N ALA A 174 0.32 -16.50 -8.34
CA ALA A 174 0.17 -16.42 -6.90
C ALA A 174 -0.95 -15.43 -6.48
N TYR A 175 -1.00 -14.25 -7.08
CA TYR A 175 -2.08 -13.28 -6.79
C TYR A 175 -3.44 -13.75 -7.32
N LYS A 176 -3.49 -14.42 -8.49
CA LYS A 176 -4.72 -15.03 -9.01
C LYS A 176 -5.26 -16.07 -8.05
N GLU A 177 -4.44 -17.03 -7.63
CA GLU A 177 -4.84 -18.08 -6.69
C GLU A 177 -5.38 -17.48 -5.40
N LYS A 178 -4.65 -16.55 -4.78
CA LYS A 178 -5.09 -15.91 -3.53
C LYS A 178 -6.37 -15.12 -3.70
N LEU A 179 -6.54 -14.38 -4.78
CA LEU A 179 -7.77 -13.60 -5.02
C LEU A 179 -8.97 -14.49 -5.38
N GLN A 180 -8.76 -15.66 -6.00
CA GLN A 180 -9.84 -16.64 -6.17
C GLN A 180 -10.29 -17.22 -4.82
N ILE A 181 -9.35 -17.49 -3.91
CA ILE A 181 -9.68 -17.90 -2.53
C ILE A 181 -10.50 -16.80 -1.84
N VAL A 182 -10.09 -15.53 -1.96
CA VAL A 182 -10.85 -14.40 -1.40
C VAL A 182 -12.26 -14.34 -1.99
N LYS A 183 -12.43 -14.50 -3.32
CA LYS A 183 -13.76 -14.57 -3.95
C LYS A 183 -14.61 -15.68 -3.33
N TYR A 184 -14.05 -16.88 -3.19
CA TYR A 184 -14.75 -18.02 -2.59
C TYR A 184 -15.20 -17.70 -1.15
N LEU A 185 -14.31 -17.15 -0.32
CA LEU A 185 -14.61 -16.81 1.08
C LEU A 185 -15.65 -15.69 1.22
N LEU A 186 -15.76 -14.78 0.24
CA LEU A 186 -16.75 -13.70 0.25
C LEU A 186 -18.14 -14.13 -0.25
N ILE A 187 -18.21 -15.19 -1.05
CA ILE A 187 -19.47 -15.75 -1.56
C ILE A 187 -20.01 -16.82 -0.61
N ASP A 188 -19.15 -17.50 0.14
CA ASP A 188 -19.55 -18.56 1.07
C ASP A 188 -20.25 -17.98 2.31
N ASP A 189 -21.55 -18.26 2.47
CA ASP A 189 -22.37 -17.83 3.61
C ASP A 189 -21.92 -18.43 4.96
N LYS A 190 -20.96 -19.36 4.95
CA LYS A 190 -20.53 -20.12 6.14
C LYS A 190 -19.72 -19.35 7.18
N GLN A 191 -19.52 -18.03 7.04
CA GLN A 191 -18.72 -17.19 7.94
C GLN A 191 -17.40 -17.86 8.36
N PRO A 192 -16.37 -17.87 7.49
CA PRO A 192 -15.13 -18.60 7.76
C PRO A 192 -14.42 -18.10 9.02
N SER A 193 -13.89 -19.02 9.82
CA SER A 193 -13.13 -18.65 11.02
C SER A 193 -11.81 -17.95 10.66
N VAL A 194 -11.31 -17.09 11.56
CA VAL A 194 -10.01 -16.39 11.38
C VAL A 194 -8.88 -17.38 11.10
N THR A 195 -8.85 -18.52 11.79
CA THR A 195 -7.87 -19.59 11.57
C THR A 195 -7.96 -20.18 10.16
N ASN A 196 -9.18 -20.39 9.66
CA ASN A 196 -9.40 -20.88 8.30
C ASN A 196 -8.91 -19.86 7.25
N ILE A 197 -9.22 -18.58 7.44
CA ILE A 197 -8.75 -17.49 6.57
C ILE A 197 -7.21 -17.43 6.57
N VAL A 198 -6.58 -17.44 7.75
CA VAL A 198 -5.11 -17.41 7.90
C VAL A 198 -4.46 -18.64 7.26
N HIS A 199 -5.07 -19.82 7.39
CA HIS A 199 -4.54 -21.05 6.79
C HIS A 199 -4.56 -20.97 5.26
N GLN A 200 -5.64 -20.46 4.66
CA GLN A 200 -5.77 -20.40 3.20
C GLN A 200 -4.99 -19.24 2.57
N LEU A 201 -4.97 -18.07 3.20
CA LEU A 201 -4.32 -16.87 2.67
C LEU A 201 -2.87 -16.67 3.15
N GLY A 202 -2.50 -17.31 4.26
CA GLY A 202 -1.17 -17.24 4.88
C GLY A 202 -1.07 -16.20 6.01
N SER A 203 -0.22 -16.46 7.00
CA SER A 203 -0.01 -15.58 8.17
C SER A 203 1.04 -14.47 7.95
N LYS A 204 1.90 -14.63 6.93
CA LYS A 204 2.83 -13.59 6.45
C LYS A 204 2.20 -12.69 5.39
N ALA A 205 1.02 -13.05 4.87
CA ALA A 205 0.14 -12.20 4.09
C ALA A 205 -0.64 -11.23 5.01
N ARG A 206 0.06 -10.59 5.95
CA ARG A 206 -0.47 -9.46 6.74
C ARG A 206 -0.65 -8.19 5.91
N THR A 207 -0.49 -8.27 4.59
CA THR A 207 -1.24 -7.40 3.68
C THR A 207 -2.62 -8.02 3.52
N TYR A 208 -3.41 -8.01 4.59
CA TYR A 208 -4.83 -8.06 4.38
C TYR A 208 -5.16 -6.81 3.57
N LEU A 209 -5.87 -7.00 2.46
CA LEU A 209 -6.77 -5.98 1.96
C LEU A 209 -7.78 -5.77 3.10
N LEU A 210 -7.39 -5.07 4.16
CA LEU A 210 -8.21 -4.78 5.34
C LEU A 210 -9.14 -3.65 4.90
N ILE A 211 -10.06 -3.99 4.01
CA ILE A 211 -11.30 -3.26 3.84
C ILE A 211 -12.30 -4.02 4.70
N GLN A 212 -12.39 -3.61 5.96
CA GLN A 212 -13.38 -4.15 6.88
C GLN A 212 -14.75 -3.59 6.45
N PHE A 213 -15.49 -4.37 5.67
CA PHE A 213 -16.92 -4.13 5.42
C PHE A 213 -17.72 -4.95 6.45
N GLY A 214 -18.21 -4.30 7.50
CA GLY A 214 -19.12 -4.93 8.47
C GLY A 214 -19.20 -4.21 9.83
N ASP A 215 -20.39 -3.68 10.11
CA ASP A 215 -20.97 -3.28 11.41
C ASP A 215 -20.44 -2.05 12.16
N PHE A 216 -20.96 -0.88 11.78
CA PHE A 216 -20.98 0.32 12.63
C PHE A 216 -22.31 0.45 13.39
N PHE A 217 -22.40 -0.19 14.55
CA PHE A 217 -23.32 0.22 15.60
C PHE A 217 -22.51 0.45 16.89
N SER A 218 -22.60 1.66 17.44
CA SER A 218 -22.07 2.10 18.75
C SER A 218 -20.62 2.61 18.84
N VAL A 219 -20.36 3.86 18.43
CA VAL A 219 -19.28 4.68 19.03
C VAL A 219 -19.69 6.16 19.12
N ARG A 220 -19.37 6.82 20.23
CA ARG A 220 -19.83 8.17 20.61
C ARG A 220 -19.11 9.30 19.83
N PRO A 221 -19.82 10.34 19.38
CA PRO A 221 -19.24 11.46 18.64
C PRO A 221 -18.50 12.46 19.54
N ILE A 222 -17.37 12.98 19.08
CA ILE A 222 -16.78 14.23 19.60
C ILE A 222 -16.84 15.24 18.46
N HIS A 223 -17.61 16.31 18.66
CA HIS A 223 -17.89 17.32 17.66
C HIS A 223 -16.68 18.24 17.42
N LEU A 224 -16.13 18.20 16.21
CA LEU A 224 -15.41 19.29 15.58
C LEU A 224 -16.05 19.46 14.19
N GLU A 225 -16.53 20.67 13.90
CA GLU A 225 -17.38 21.00 12.75
C GLU A 225 -16.80 20.50 11.42
N HIS A 226 -17.22 19.31 10.97
CA HIS A 226 -16.95 18.65 9.68
C HIS A 226 -15.88 17.52 9.64
N ILE A 227 -15.41 16.98 10.76
CA ILE A 227 -14.60 15.73 10.77
C ILE A 227 -15.07 14.80 11.90
N PHE A 228 -15.43 13.55 11.57
CA PHE A 228 -15.74 12.52 12.56
C PHE A 228 -14.51 11.63 12.78
N LEU A 229 -14.08 11.51 14.04
CA LEU A 229 -13.04 10.58 14.49
C LEU A 229 -13.71 9.40 15.18
N ILE A 230 -13.53 8.18 14.65
CA ILE A 230 -14.00 6.94 15.30
C ILE A 230 -12.76 6.15 15.76
N SER A 231 -12.79 5.73 17.03
CA SER A 231 -11.74 4.94 17.69
C SER A 231 -12.18 3.47 17.79
N SER A 232 -11.28 2.55 17.46
CA SER A 232 -11.30 1.16 17.94
C SER A 232 -10.26 1.00 19.05
N LEU A 233 -10.42 -0.02 19.90
CA LEU A 233 -9.58 -0.30 21.07
C LEU A 233 -8.10 -0.60 20.74
N ASP A 234 -7.74 -0.83 19.46
CA ASP A 234 -6.42 -1.32 19.03
C ASP A 234 -5.63 -0.37 18.08
N GLU A 235 -5.58 0.94 18.36
CA GLU A 235 -4.69 1.94 17.71
C GLU A 235 -4.87 2.19 16.18
N CYS A 236 -5.99 1.81 15.57
CA CYS A 236 -6.34 2.23 14.19
C CYS A 236 -7.23 3.48 14.19
N TRP A 237 -6.88 4.49 13.37
CA TRP A 237 -7.67 5.70 13.17
C TRP A 237 -8.37 5.70 11.81
N PHE A 238 -9.63 6.13 11.79
CA PHE A 238 -10.42 6.33 10.58
C PHE A 238 -10.75 7.82 10.45
N ILE A 239 -10.65 8.38 9.24
CA ILE A 239 -11.16 9.72 8.95
C ILE A 239 -12.39 9.56 8.06
N LEU A 240 -13.53 10.00 8.58
CA LEU A 240 -14.78 10.07 7.84
C LEU A 240 -15.01 11.53 7.40
N CYS A 241 -15.07 11.75 6.09
CA CYS A 241 -15.46 13.03 5.50
C CYS A 241 -16.64 12.77 4.57
N TYR A 242 -17.79 13.35 4.88
CA TYR A 242 -19.05 13.29 4.09
C TYR A 242 -19.32 11.92 3.43
N ASN A 243 -19.83 10.97 4.23
CA ASN A 243 -20.28 9.62 3.81
C ASN A 243 -19.22 8.73 3.12
N THR A 244 -17.93 9.09 3.17
CA THR A 244 -16.84 8.34 2.54
C THR A 244 -15.80 7.92 3.59
N LEU A 245 -15.48 6.63 3.62
CA LEU A 245 -14.47 6.03 4.51
C LEU A 245 -13.07 6.15 3.88
N PHE A 246 -12.16 6.88 4.52
CA PHE A 246 -10.74 6.87 4.17
C PHE A 246 -9.95 6.02 5.18
N LEU A 247 -9.16 5.07 4.67
CA LEU A 247 -8.15 4.37 5.45
C LEU A 247 -6.91 5.27 5.55
N VAL A 248 -6.65 5.79 6.75
CA VAL A 248 -5.39 6.48 7.07
C VAL A 248 -4.79 5.81 8.29
N VAL A 249 -3.79 4.97 8.08
CA VAL A 249 -2.97 4.45 9.19
C VAL A 249 -2.18 5.62 9.74
N SER A 250 -2.46 6.01 10.98
CA SER A 250 -1.78 7.14 11.63
C SER A 250 -1.75 6.92 13.13
N GLY A 251 -0.57 6.65 13.70
CA GLY A 251 -0.33 6.85 15.13
C GLY A 251 -0.12 8.32 15.51
N GLN A 252 -0.25 8.62 16.81
CA GLN A 252 -0.35 9.92 17.51
C GLN A 252 0.25 11.25 16.95
N ARG A 253 1.13 11.29 15.95
CA ARG A 253 1.85 12.52 15.53
C ARG A 253 1.32 13.23 14.28
N THR A 254 0.39 12.64 13.53
CA THR A 254 -0.12 13.24 12.26
C THR A 254 -0.92 14.54 12.46
N LEU A 255 -1.46 14.77 13.66
CA LEU A 255 -2.26 15.96 14.00
C LEU A 255 -1.47 17.29 13.99
N ASN A 256 -0.15 17.27 14.20
CA ASN A 256 0.64 18.52 14.27
C ASN A 256 1.12 19.02 12.91
N THR A 257 1.17 18.16 11.88
CA THR A 257 1.63 18.53 10.54
C THR A 257 0.49 19.08 9.67
N LEU A 258 -0.77 18.79 10.02
CA LEU A 258 -1.96 19.27 9.30
C LEU A 258 -2.55 20.57 9.89
N ARG A 259 -2.03 21.03 11.03
CA ARG A 259 -2.41 22.30 11.68
C ARG A 259 -1.43 23.46 11.40
N ARG A 260 -0.53 23.32 10.43
CA ARG A 260 0.34 24.40 9.94
C ARG A 260 0.34 24.48 8.42
#